data_AF-A0A0L8VWK5-F1
#
_entry.id   AF-A0A0L8VWK5-F1
#
_cell.length_a   1.000
_cell.length_b   1.000
_cell.length_c   1.000
_cell.angle_alpha   90.00
_cell.angle_beta   90.00
_cell.angle_gamma   90.00
#
_symmetry.space_group_name_H-M   'P 1'
#
loop_
_entity.id
_entity.type
_entity.pdbx_description
1 polymer ?
#
loop_
_entity_poly.entity_id
_entity_poly.type
_entity_poly.pdbx_seq_one_letter_code
_entity_poly.pdbx_strand_id
1 'polypeptide(L)'
;MKLTIPIMVVDFKDGTIESSNSSDEDSGNETAEENNQDSKPKTQPKVIRFNGPSDVYVPPSKKTQKLLRSGKTLTQINKKLESTEAKEEKEDETLEAENLQNDLELQQFLRESHLLSAFNNGGSGSTNSGVSLTLQSMGGGNDDGIVYQDDQVIGKARSRTLEMRLNRLSRVNGHQDKINKLEKVPMHIRRGMIDKHVKRIKKYEQEAAEGGIVLSKVKKGQFRKIESTYKKDIERRIGGSIKARDKEKATKRERGLKISSVGRSTRNGLIVSKRDIARISGGERSGKFNGKKKSRR
;
A
#
# COMPACT_ATOMS: atom_id res chain seq x y z
N MET A 1 27.98 -20.91 40.99
CA MET A 1 27.47 -22.30 40.96
C MET A 1 27.24 -22.67 39.49
N LYS A 2 27.51 -23.92 39.08
CA LYS A 2 27.28 -24.38 37.70
C LYS A 2 25.93 -25.07 37.61
N LEU A 3 25.09 -24.70 36.65
CA LEU A 3 23.83 -25.38 36.35
C LEU A 3 24.05 -26.28 35.13
N THR A 4 24.05 -27.60 35.35
CA THR A 4 24.21 -28.60 34.30
C THR A 4 22.83 -28.98 33.75
N ILE A 5 22.63 -28.86 32.44
CA ILE A 5 21.40 -29.27 31.78
C ILE A 5 21.48 -30.77 31.46
N PRO A 6 20.53 -31.61 31.89
CA PRO A 6 20.50 -33.02 31.48
C PRO A 6 20.03 -33.12 30.03
N ILE A 7 20.89 -33.68 29.17
CA ILE A 7 20.54 -34.05 27.79
C ILE A 7 19.76 -35.38 27.87
N MET A 8 18.50 -35.40 27.45
CA MET A 8 17.80 -36.66 27.20
C MET A 8 18.11 -37.14 25.77
N VAL A 9 18.64 -38.35 25.69
CA VAL A 9 18.88 -39.07 24.43
C VAL A 9 17.54 -39.50 23.83
N VAL A 10 17.38 -39.35 22.52
CA VAL A 10 16.21 -39.81 21.78
C VAL A 10 16.68 -40.93 20.85
N ASP A 11 16.47 -42.18 21.26
CA ASP A 11 16.85 -43.34 20.46
C ASP A 11 15.93 -43.50 19.26
N PHE A 12 16.52 -43.50 18.05
CA PHE A 12 15.86 -43.90 16.83
C PHE A 12 15.65 -45.42 16.80
N LYS A 13 14.47 -45.85 16.35
CA LYS A 13 14.26 -47.18 15.79
C LYS A 13 13.36 -47.09 14.55
N ASP A 14 13.85 -47.65 13.45
CA ASP A 14 13.16 -47.62 12.17
C ASP A 14 11.89 -48.49 12.18
N GLY A 15 10.83 -47.98 11.54
CA GLY A 15 9.64 -48.74 11.20
C GLY A 15 9.64 -49.00 9.69
N THR A 16 9.97 -50.23 9.29
CA THR A 16 10.01 -50.65 7.89
C THR A 16 8.61 -50.71 7.27
N ILE A 17 8.52 -50.36 5.99
CA ILE A 17 7.33 -50.55 5.16
C ILE A 17 7.58 -51.78 4.29
N GLU A 18 6.79 -52.84 4.49
CA GLU A 18 6.70 -53.96 3.55
C GLU A 18 5.24 -54.33 3.28
N SER A 19 5.00 -54.83 2.07
CA SER A 19 3.68 -55.21 1.54
C SER A 19 3.82 -56.47 0.70
N SER A 20 3.02 -57.51 0.97
CA SER A 20 3.03 -58.76 0.21
C SER A 20 1.67 -59.46 0.19
N ASN A 21 1.41 -60.22 -0.89
CA ASN A 21 0.19 -60.99 -1.17
C ASN A 21 0.47 -62.51 -1.12
N SER A 22 -0.50 -63.29 -0.66
CA SER A 22 -1.00 -64.58 -1.22
C SER A 22 -2.12 -65.10 -0.28
N SER A 23 -3.25 -65.69 -0.68
CA SER A 23 -3.55 -66.73 -1.70
C SER A 23 -3.22 -68.17 -1.24
N ASP A 24 -3.98 -69.20 -1.61
CA ASP A 24 -5.23 -69.24 -2.42
C ASP A 24 -6.50 -69.45 -1.54
N GLU A 25 -7.41 -70.44 -1.60
CA GLU A 25 -7.66 -71.68 -2.37
C GLU A 25 -9.19 -71.81 -2.66
N ASP A 26 -9.68 -72.91 -3.26
CA ASP A 26 -11.07 -73.10 -3.76
C ASP A 26 -11.83 -74.30 -3.13
N SER A 27 -13.16 -74.23 -3.06
CA SER A 27 -14.06 -75.40 -3.00
C SER A 27 -15.52 -75.03 -3.29
N GLY A 28 -16.04 -75.40 -4.47
CA GLY A 28 -17.46 -75.24 -4.84
C GLY A 28 -18.36 -76.43 -4.47
N ASN A 29 -19.67 -76.19 -4.33
CA ASN A 29 -20.71 -77.23 -4.36
C ASN A 29 -22.02 -76.68 -4.95
N GLU A 30 -22.95 -77.59 -5.29
CA GLU A 30 -23.89 -77.41 -6.39
C GLU A 30 -25.31 -76.90 -6.04
N THR A 31 -26.09 -76.71 -7.11
CA THR A 31 -27.45 -76.15 -7.17
C THR A 31 -28.53 -76.92 -6.41
N ALA A 32 -29.51 -76.19 -5.90
CA ALA A 32 -30.90 -76.64 -5.83
C ALA A 32 -31.86 -75.44 -6.00
N GLU A 33 -32.80 -75.54 -6.93
CA GLU A 33 -33.99 -74.69 -6.95
C GLU A 33 -35.05 -75.27 -5.99
N GLU A 34 -35.88 -74.43 -5.36
CA GLU A 34 -37.33 -74.47 -5.63
C GLU A 34 -38.16 -73.38 -4.94
N ASN A 35 -39.26 -73.02 -5.63
CA ASN A 35 -40.56 -72.59 -5.12
C ASN A 35 -40.72 -71.41 -4.14
N ASN A 36 -41.14 -70.28 -4.73
CA ASN A 36 -42.46 -69.65 -4.50
C ASN A 36 -42.95 -69.40 -3.05
N GLN A 37 -42.97 -68.12 -2.67
CA GLN A 37 -44.28 -67.49 -2.37
C GLN A 37 -44.26 -65.96 -2.44
N ASP A 38 -45.09 -65.40 -3.32
CA ASP A 38 -45.40 -63.97 -3.36
C ASP A 38 -46.11 -63.53 -2.07
N SER A 39 -45.43 -62.74 -1.24
CA SER A 39 -46.07 -62.02 -0.15
C SER A 39 -45.91 -60.52 -0.33
N LYS A 40 -47.03 -59.84 -0.56
CA LYS A 40 -47.10 -58.39 -0.82
C LYS A 40 -46.37 -57.62 0.29
N PRO A 41 -45.49 -56.65 -0.02
CA PRO A 41 -44.71 -55.94 0.99
C PRO A 41 -45.65 -55.17 1.93
N LYS A 42 -45.79 -55.67 3.16
CA LYS A 42 -46.61 -55.02 4.20
C LYS A 42 -45.92 -53.73 4.62
N THR A 43 -46.48 -52.59 4.22
CA THR A 43 -45.93 -51.25 4.52
C THR A 43 -46.00 -50.94 6.02
N GLN A 44 -44.98 -51.36 6.77
CA GLN A 44 -44.83 -50.99 8.17
C GLN A 44 -44.20 -49.58 8.29
N PRO A 45 -44.66 -48.74 9.24
CA PRO A 45 -44.09 -47.41 9.45
C PRO A 45 -42.66 -47.52 10.00
N LYS A 46 -41.67 -46.97 9.27
CA LYS A 46 -40.28 -46.88 9.76
C LYS A 46 -40.20 -45.84 10.88
N VAL A 47 -40.12 -46.31 12.12
CA VAL A 47 -39.94 -45.44 13.31
C VAL A 47 -38.50 -44.95 13.38
N ILE A 48 -38.24 -43.75 12.86
CA ILE A 48 -36.97 -43.05 13.05
C ILE A 48 -36.92 -42.51 14.48
N ARG A 49 -36.25 -43.24 15.38
CA ARG A 49 -35.84 -42.69 16.67
C ARG A 49 -34.59 -41.85 16.46
N PHE A 50 -34.68 -40.55 16.71
CA PHE A 50 -33.50 -39.70 16.76
C PHE A 50 -32.70 -40.05 18.02
N ASN A 51 -31.55 -40.70 17.83
CA ASN A 51 -30.46 -40.64 18.81
C ASN A 51 -29.87 -39.23 18.73
N GLY A 52 -30.60 -38.25 19.25
CA GLY A 52 -30.18 -36.85 19.29
C GLY A 52 -28.94 -36.66 20.18
N PRO A 53 -28.30 -35.48 20.13
CA PRO A 53 -27.35 -35.12 21.17
C PRO A 53 -28.03 -35.26 22.53
N SER A 54 -27.31 -35.84 23.49
CA SER A 54 -27.79 -36.19 24.84
C SER A 54 -28.71 -35.12 25.45
N ASP A 55 -29.80 -35.54 26.09
CA ASP A 55 -30.74 -34.68 26.86
C ASP A 55 -30.07 -33.89 28.01
N VAL A 56 -28.77 -34.11 28.25
CA VAL A 56 -27.92 -33.21 29.03
C VAL A 56 -27.91 -31.82 28.40
N TYR A 57 -28.69 -30.91 28.98
CA TYR A 57 -28.74 -29.49 28.66
C TYR A 57 -27.34 -28.87 28.51
N VAL A 58 -26.94 -28.58 27.27
CA VAL A 58 -25.72 -27.82 26.97
C VAL A 58 -26.01 -26.33 27.19
N PRO A 59 -25.39 -25.67 28.19
CA PRO A 59 -25.70 -24.27 28.48
C PRO A 59 -25.29 -23.35 27.32
N PRO A 60 -26.12 -22.36 26.95
CA PRO A 60 -25.84 -21.49 25.81
C PRO A 60 -24.57 -20.66 26.05
N SER A 61 -23.63 -20.75 25.11
CA SER A 61 -22.40 -19.96 25.07
C SER A 61 -22.65 -18.47 25.31
N LYS A 62 -21.68 -17.76 25.89
CA LYS A 62 -21.73 -16.30 26.15
C LYS A 62 -22.07 -15.47 24.89
N LYS A 63 -21.82 -16.00 23.68
CA LYS A 63 -22.28 -15.42 22.41
C LYS A 63 -23.79 -15.63 22.20
N THR A 64 -24.30 -16.86 22.25
CA THR A 64 -25.71 -17.18 22.00
C THR A 64 -26.65 -16.66 23.10
N GLN A 65 -26.23 -16.70 24.37
CA GLN A 65 -27.02 -16.14 25.48
C GLN A 65 -27.23 -14.61 25.35
N LYS A 66 -26.23 -13.88 24.83
CA LYS A 66 -26.38 -12.45 24.49
C LYS A 66 -27.29 -12.24 23.27
N LEU A 67 -27.23 -13.14 22.29
CA LEU A 67 -28.08 -13.13 21.11
C LEU A 67 -29.57 -13.25 21.48
N LEU A 68 -29.91 -14.27 22.28
CA LEU A 68 -31.27 -14.54 22.77
C LEU A 68 -31.83 -13.38 23.62
N ARG A 69 -31.00 -12.75 24.45
CA ARG A 69 -31.38 -11.56 25.24
C ARG A 69 -31.46 -10.25 24.44
N SER A 70 -31.07 -10.24 23.15
CA SER A 70 -30.97 -9.00 22.38
C SER A 70 -32.28 -8.50 21.76
N GLY A 71 -33.34 -9.33 21.74
CA GLY A 71 -34.66 -8.97 21.19
C GLY A 71 -34.71 -8.78 19.67
N LYS A 72 -33.65 -9.14 18.94
CA LYS A 72 -33.51 -8.91 17.49
C LYS A 72 -33.87 -10.16 16.69
N THR A 73 -34.48 -9.97 15.52
CA THR A 73 -34.83 -11.08 14.62
C THR A 73 -33.58 -11.70 14.00
N LEU A 74 -33.65 -12.98 13.61
CA LEU A 74 -32.58 -13.67 12.89
C LEU A 74 -32.14 -12.91 11.64
N THR A 75 -33.07 -12.29 10.91
CA THR A 75 -32.78 -11.43 9.75
C THR A 75 -31.97 -10.18 10.10
N GLN A 76 -32.19 -9.56 11.27
CA GLN A 76 -31.37 -8.44 11.75
C GLN A 76 -30.00 -8.89 12.29
N ILE A 77 -29.90 -10.14 12.74
CA ILE A 77 -28.65 -10.75 13.20
C ILE A 77 -27.76 -11.09 12.00
N ASN A 78 -28.28 -11.77 10.98
CA ASN A 78 -27.54 -12.11 9.76
C ASN A 78 -27.09 -10.84 9.02
N LYS A 79 -27.99 -9.87 8.82
CA LYS A 79 -27.62 -8.58 8.25
C LYS A 79 -26.61 -7.79 9.09
N LYS A 80 -26.52 -8.05 10.40
CA LYS A 80 -25.43 -7.51 11.23
C LYS A 80 -24.13 -8.28 11.01
N LEU A 81 -24.16 -9.60 10.92
CA LEU A 81 -22.99 -10.46 10.65
C LEU A 81 -22.36 -10.14 9.30
N GLU A 82 -23.15 -10.10 8.23
CA GLU A 82 -22.74 -9.62 6.89
C GLU A 82 -22.09 -8.21 6.97
N SER A 83 -22.63 -7.33 7.82
CA SER A 83 -22.10 -5.96 8.01
C SER A 83 -20.92 -5.86 8.98
N THR A 84 -20.54 -6.95 9.66
CA THR A 84 -19.29 -7.07 10.42
C THR A 84 -18.24 -7.82 9.62
N GLU A 85 -18.60 -8.88 8.89
CA GLU A 85 -17.70 -9.59 7.96
C GLU A 85 -17.20 -8.64 6.87
N ALA A 86 -18.09 -7.94 6.15
CA ALA A 86 -17.72 -6.91 5.16
C ALA A 86 -17.16 -5.60 5.77
N LYS A 87 -16.82 -5.60 7.06
CA LYS A 87 -16.01 -4.59 7.75
C LYS A 87 -14.69 -5.17 8.23
N GLU A 88 -14.71 -6.36 8.84
CA GLU A 88 -13.54 -7.11 9.27
C GLU A 88 -12.62 -7.34 8.05
N GLU A 89 -13.16 -7.75 6.90
CA GLU A 89 -12.43 -7.79 5.60
C GLU A 89 -11.74 -6.46 5.24
N LYS A 90 -12.39 -5.32 5.51
CA LYS A 90 -11.88 -3.98 5.15
C LYS A 90 -10.92 -3.42 6.19
N GLU A 91 -11.14 -3.76 7.45
CA GLU A 91 -10.25 -3.46 8.56
C GLU A 91 -8.95 -4.27 8.35
N ASP A 92 -9.04 -5.55 7.97
CA ASP A 92 -7.92 -6.41 7.57
C ASP A 92 -7.19 -5.89 6.30
N GLU A 93 -7.90 -5.52 5.22
CA GLU A 93 -7.29 -4.85 4.05
C GLU A 93 -6.51 -3.58 4.45
N THR A 94 -7.07 -2.76 5.37
CA THR A 94 -6.36 -1.56 5.84
C THR A 94 -5.19 -1.89 6.75
N LEU A 95 -5.28 -2.93 7.59
CA LEU A 95 -4.19 -3.38 8.45
C LEU A 95 -3.04 -3.97 7.62
N GLU A 96 -3.32 -4.75 6.58
CA GLU A 96 -2.30 -5.21 5.62
C GLU A 96 -1.66 -4.02 4.90
N ALA A 97 -2.47 -3.08 4.39
CA ALA A 97 -1.95 -1.89 3.71
C ALA A 97 -1.13 -0.97 4.64
N GLU A 98 -1.45 -0.90 5.93
CA GLU A 98 -0.65 -0.20 6.94
C GLU A 98 0.64 -0.98 7.30
N ASN A 99 0.57 -2.31 7.44
CA ASN A 99 1.74 -3.15 7.66
C ASN A 99 2.75 -3.02 6.50
N LEU A 100 2.30 -3.08 5.24
CA LEU A 100 3.13 -2.90 4.05
C LEU A 100 3.67 -1.44 3.88
N GLN A 101 3.04 -0.46 4.52
CA GLN A 101 3.56 0.93 4.59
C GLN A 101 4.59 1.11 5.73
N ASN A 102 4.43 0.36 6.82
CA ASN A 102 5.29 0.38 7.99
C ASN A 102 6.53 -0.54 7.85
N ASP A 103 6.49 -1.53 6.96
CA ASP A 103 7.62 -2.37 6.58
C ASP A 103 8.79 -1.51 6.09
N LEU A 104 9.81 -1.40 6.95
CA LEU A 104 10.99 -0.58 6.71
C LEU A 104 11.85 -1.15 5.58
N GLU A 105 11.86 -2.47 5.39
CA GLU A 105 12.72 -3.21 4.46
C GLU A 105 12.14 -3.18 3.05
N LEU A 106 10.86 -3.51 2.88
CA LEU A 106 10.12 -3.35 1.62
C LEU A 106 10.16 -1.88 1.16
N GLN A 107 9.89 -0.93 2.05
CA GLN A 107 9.95 0.51 1.74
C GLN A 107 11.39 1.04 1.59
N GLN A 108 12.42 0.25 1.91
CA GLN A 108 13.83 0.48 1.52
C GLN A 108 14.06 -0.05 0.11
N PHE A 109 13.81 -1.34 -0.12
CA PHE A 109 14.01 -2.00 -1.42
C PHE A 109 13.27 -1.29 -2.56
N LEU A 110 11.97 -1.01 -2.42
CA LEU A 110 11.17 -0.39 -3.50
C LEU A 110 11.74 0.95 -3.98
N ARG A 111 12.23 1.81 -3.07
CA ARG A 111 12.81 3.12 -3.41
C ARG A 111 14.28 3.06 -3.80
N GLU A 112 15.02 2.06 -3.33
CA GLU A 112 16.46 1.88 -3.58
C GLU A 112 16.73 1.00 -4.83
N SER A 113 15.74 0.24 -5.29
CA SER A 113 15.69 -0.57 -6.52
C SER A 113 16.44 0.05 -7.72
N HIS A 114 16.21 1.33 -8.01
CA HIS A 114 16.79 2.04 -9.16
C HIS A 114 18.29 2.37 -8.97
N LEU A 115 18.79 2.41 -7.74
CA LEU A 115 20.22 2.54 -7.43
C LEU A 115 20.89 1.16 -7.48
N LEU A 116 20.27 0.14 -6.89
CA LEU A 116 20.75 -1.25 -6.92
C LEU A 116 20.88 -1.72 -8.38
N SER A 117 19.81 -1.62 -9.18
CA SER A 117 19.79 -1.94 -10.61
C SER A 117 20.75 -1.09 -11.47
N ALA A 118 21.15 0.09 -11.01
CA ALA A 118 22.12 0.94 -11.72
C ALA A 118 23.59 0.62 -11.38
N PHE A 119 23.85 -0.16 -10.32
CA PHE A 119 25.20 -0.41 -9.79
C PHE A 119 25.52 -1.89 -9.51
N ASN A 120 24.55 -2.81 -9.54
CA ASN A 120 24.78 -4.26 -9.44
C ASN A 120 25.44 -4.83 -10.71
N ASN A 121 25.10 -4.29 -11.89
CA ASN A 121 25.62 -4.76 -13.17
C ASN A 121 27.03 -4.21 -13.44
N GLY A 122 28.01 -4.76 -12.73
CA GLY A 122 29.43 -4.42 -12.78
C GLY A 122 30.20 -4.99 -13.97
N GLY A 123 29.58 -5.13 -15.16
CA GLY A 123 30.32 -5.57 -16.35
C GLY A 123 29.53 -5.68 -17.65
N SER A 124 28.25 -6.06 -17.60
CA SER A 124 27.48 -6.33 -18.82
C SER A 124 26.76 -5.07 -19.35
N GLY A 125 26.85 -4.84 -20.66
CA GLY A 125 26.05 -3.82 -21.37
C GLY A 125 24.56 -4.14 -21.43
N SER A 126 24.12 -5.31 -20.96
CA SER A 126 22.72 -5.71 -20.90
C SER A 126 21.89 -4.77 -20.02
N THR A 127 20.87 -4.15 -20.61
CA THR A 127 19.72 -3.63 -19.86
C THR A 127 18.88 -4.82 -19.40
N ASN A 128 19.20 -5.40 -18.24
CA ASN A 128 18.38 -6.46 -17.64
C ASN A 128 16.96 -5.91 -17.44
N SER A 129 16.03 -6.35 -18.30
CA SER A 129 14.61 -6.00 -18.23
C SER A 129 14.05 -6.42 -16.89
N GLY A 130 13.02 -5.71 -16.39
CA GLY A 130 12.32 -6.11 -15.17
C GLY A 130 11.81 -7.57 -15.22
N VAL A 131 11.51 -8.07 -16.42
CA VAL A 131 11.14 -9.47 -16.70
C VAL A 131 12.28 -10.45 -16.36
N SER A 132 13.53 -10.13 -16.72
CA SER A 132 14.70 -10.93 -16.36
C SER A 132 14.91 -10.95 -14.85
N LEU A 133 14.67 -9.81 -14.18
CA LEU A 133 14.78 -9.73 -12.72
C LEU A 133 13.70 -10.56 -12.01
N THR A 134 12.46 -10.55 -12.49
CA THR A 134 11.40 -11.42 -11.95
C THR A 134 11.64 -12.90 -12.23
N LEU A 135 12.12 -13.29 -13.42
CA LEU A 135 12.46 -14.69 -13.69
C LEU A 135 13.62 -15.17 -12.80
N GLN A 136 14.66 -14.35 -12.62
CA GLN A 136 15.80 -14.66 -11.74
C GLN A 136 15.38 -14.72 -10.26
N SER A 137 14.44 -13.87 -9.83
CA SER A 137 13.84 -13.89 -8.49
C SER A 137 12.87 -15.06 -8.26
N MET A 138 12.26 -15.62 -9.31
CA MET A 138 11.37 -16.79 -9.25
C MET A 138 12.12 -18.11 -9.47
N GLY A 139 13.36 -18.07 -9.98
CA GLY A 139 14.10 -19.24 -10.44
C GLY A 139 14.61 -20.18 -9.34
N GLY A 140 14.51 -19.80 -8.06
CA GLY A 140 14.83 -20.65 -6.90
C GLY A 140 16.31 -21.07 -6.76
N GLY A 141 17.19 -20.63 -7.65
CA GLY A 141 18.62 -20.92 -7.63
C GLY A 141 19.37 -20.00 -6.65
N ASN A 142 20.16 -20.59 -5.76
CA ASN A 142 21.03 -19.86 -4.85
C ASN A 142 22.21 -19.19 -5.60
N ASP A 143 22.92 -18.30 -4.90
CA ASP A 143 24.11 -17.52 -5.32
C ASP A 143 23.95 -16.48 -6.45
N ASP A 144 23.07 -16.66 -7.44
CA ASP A 144 22.90 -15.71 -8.56
C ASP A 144 21.78 -14.65 -8.34
N GLY A 145 21.32 -14.47 -7.09
CA GLY A 145 20.24 -13.55 -6.74
C GLY A 145 20.63 -12.05 -6.74
N ILE A 146 19.66 -11.15 -6.94
CA ILE A 146 19.94 -9.71 -6.74
C ILE A 146 20.18 -9.41 -5.26
N VAL A 147 21.39 -8.99 -4.92
CA VAL A 147 21.77 -8.59 -3.56
C VAL A 147 21.11 -7.24 -3.20
N TYR A 148 20.33 -7.22 -2.11
CA TYR A 148 19.68 -6.01 -1.58
C TYR A 148 19.95 -5.68 -0.10
N GLN A 149 20.46 -6.64 0.69
CA GLN A 149 20.70 -6.45 2.14
C GLN A 149 21.99 -5.67 2.45
N ASP A 150 21.99 -4.90 3.53
CA ASP A 150 23.01 -3.86 3.84
C ASP A 150 24.44 -4.37 4.13
N ASP A 151 24.51 -5.61 4.58
CA ASP A 151 25.70 -6.41 4.84
C ASP A 151 26.32 -6.95 3.54
N GLN A 152 25.47 -7.34 2.59
CA GLN A 152 25.86 -7.91 1.29
C GLN A 152 26.05 -6.85 0.19
N VAL A 153 25.33 -5.73 0.22
CA VAL A 153 25.41 -4.67 -0.81
C VAL A 153 26.77 -3.97 -0.73
N ILE A 154 27.59 -4.11 -1.79
CA ILE A 154 28.97 -3.61 -1.82
C ILE A 154 29.17 -2.20 -2.42
N GLY A 155 30.29 -1.58 -2.04
CA GLY A 155 30.93 -0.45 -2.74
C GLY A 155 30.03 0.75 -3.10
N LYS A 156 29.87 0.98 -4.40
CA LYS A 156 29.18 2.18 -4.93
C LYS A 156 27.66 2.12 -4.71
N ALA A 157 27.06 0.93 -4.73
CA ALA A 157 25.66 0.77 -4.34
C ALA A 157 25.50 1.15 -2.86
N ARG A 158 26.27 0.51 -1.97
CA ARG A 158 26.24 0.71 -0.52
C ARG A 158 26.29 2.18 -0.10
N SER A 159 27.29 2.90 -0.62
CA SER A 159 27.51 4.31 -0.30
C SER A 159 26.35 5.22 -0.76
N ARG A 160 25.69 4.92 -1.89
CA ARG A 160 24.55 5.71 -2.40
C ARG A 160 23.23 5.34 -1.78
N THR A 161 23.03 4.07 -1.45
CA THR A 161 21.91 3.61 -0.61
C THR A 161 21.95 4.29 0.75
N LEU A 162 23.08 4.21 1.47
CA LEU A 162 23.28 4.89 2.76
C LEU A 162 23.08 6.42 2.65
N GLU A 163 23.65 7.06 1.63
CA GLU A 163 23.45 8.49 1.38
C GLU A 163 21.96 8.84 1.22
N MET A 164 21.22 8.08 0.41
CA MET A 164 19.80 8.35 0.18
C MET A 164 18.95 8.10 1.43
N ARG A 165 19.30 7.13 2.27
CA ARG A 165 18.64 6.88 3.57
C ARG A 165 18.87 8.03 4.55
N LEU A 166 20.12 8.48 4.71
CA LEU A 166 20.45 9.64 5.55
C LEU A 166 19.78 10.93 5.04
N ASN A 167 19.74 11.13 3.71
CA ASN A 167 18.99 12.22 3.07
C ASN A 167 17.46 12.09 3.27
N ARG A 168 16.92 10.85 3.34
CA ARG A 168 15.48 10.60 3.61
C ARG A 168 15.09 10.90 5.05
N LEU A 169 15.95 10.63 6.01
CA LEU A 169 15.69 10.88 7.44
C LEU A 169 15.94 12.35 7.81
N SER A 170 17.09 12.91 7.42
CA SER A 170 17.47 14.29 7.75
C SER A 170 16.51 15.36 7.20
N ARG A 171 15.78 15.09 6.11
CA ARG A 171 14.80 16.04 5.55
C ARG A 171 13.54 16.28 6.40
N VAL A 172 13.29 15.47 7.45
CA VAL A 172 12.14 15.64 8.33
C VAL A 172 12.38 16.80 9.30
N ASN A 173 13.52 16.79 9.99
CA ASN A 173 13.87 17.80 11.00
C ASN A 173 14.85 18.87 10.48
N GLY A 174 15.53 18.62 9.36
CA GLY A 174 16.58 19.47 8.81
C GLY A 174 16.08 20.60 7.92
N HIS A 175 16.68 21.79 8.06
CA HIS A 175 16.33 22.97 7.27
C HIS A 175 16.56 22.75 5.77
N GLN A 176 15.56 23.08 4.95
CA GLN A 176 15.51 22.73 3.51
C GLN A 176 16.70 23.25 2.69
N ASP A 177 17.29 24.39 3.03
CA ASP A 177 18.49 24.92 2.35
C ASP A 177 19.83 24.35 2.86
N LYS A 178 19.82 23.64 3.99
CA LYS A 178 21.03 23.02 4.58
C LYS A 178 21.18 21.56 4.16
N ILE A 179 20.07 20.81 4.05
CA ILE A 179 20.06 19.36 3.77
C ILE A 179 20.42 18.98 2.33
N ASN A 180 20.10 19.82 1.34
CA ASN A 180 20.19 19.48 -0.09
C ASN A 180 21.13 20.43 -0.86
N LYS A 181 22.30 20.72 -0.27
CA LYS A 181 23.36 21.52 -0.90
C LYS A 181 23.88 20.80 -2.16
N LEU A 182 23.75 21.47 -3.31
CA LEU A 182 24.32 21.01 -4.58
C LEU A 182 25.85 21.16 -4.59
N GLU A 183 26.53 20.29 -5.33
CA GLU A 183 27.95 20.40 -5.66
C GLU A 183 28.25 21.73 -6.38
N LYS A 184 29.39 22.36 -6.07
CA LYS A 184 29.81 23.66 -6.64
C LYS A 184 30.30 23.51 -8.09
N VAL A 185 29.36 23.48 -9.03
CA VAL A 185 29.62 23.41 -10.48
C VAL A 185 29.56 24.81 -11.11
N PRO A 186 30.52 25.21 -11.98
CA PRO A 186 30.49 26.48 -12.73
C PRO A 186 29.21 26.66 -13.57
N MET A 187 28.76 27.91 -13.77
CA MET A 187 27.43 28.19 -14.33
C MET A 187 27.21 27.57 -15.71
N HIS A 188 28.13 27.79 -16.65
CA HIS A 188 28.05 27.28 -18.02
C HIS A 188 28.05 25.73 -18.06
N ILE A 189 28.88 25.09 -17.24
CA ILE A 189 28.90 23.62 -17.08
C ILE A 189 27.59 23.12 -16.50
N ARG A 190 27.07 23.72 -15.41
CA ARG A 190 25.80 23.30 -14.79
C ARG A 190 24.61 23.47 -15.75
N ARG A 191 24.59 24.55 -16.54
CA ARG A 191 23.59 24.74 -17.60
C ARG A 191 23.68 23.64 -18.64
N GLY A 192 24.86 23.38 -19.22
CA GLY A 192 25.06 22.29 -20.18
C GLY A 192 24.70 20.89 -19.62
N MET A 193 24.94 20.64 -18.33
CA MET A 193 24.49 19.43 -17.63
C MET A 193 22.97 19.33 -17.55
N ILE A 194 22.28 20.41 -17.18
CA ILE A 194 20.80 20.50 -17.17
C ILE A 194 20.27 20.28 -18.58
N ASP A 195 20.74 21.05 -19.56
CA ASP A 195 20.23 21.03 -20.94
C ASP A 195 20.42 19.63 -21.59
N LYS A 196 21.57 18.98 -21.36
CA LYS A 196 21.84 17.60 -21.83
C LYS A 196 21.14 16.52 -20.99
N HIS A 197 20.64 16.81 -19.80
CA HIS A 197 19.78 15.90 -19.02
C HIS A 197 18.30 16.05 -19.42
N VAL A 198 17.81 17.28 -19.58
CA VAL A 198 16.48 17.58 -20.10
C VAL A 198 16.29 17.04 -21.51
N LYS A 199 17.28 17.16 -22.41
CA LYS A 199 17.22 16.53 -23.74
C LYS A 199 17.10 14.99 -23.67
N ARG A 200 17.79 14.33 -22.73
CA ARG A 200 17.67 12.88 -22.51
C ARG A 200 16.31 12.48 -21.93
N ILE A 201 15.79 13.25 -20.95
CA ILE A 201 14.43 13.08 -20.44
C ILE A 201 13.42 13.24 -21.57
N LYS A 202 13.58 14.25 -22.43
CA LYS A 202 12.65 14.51 -23.54
C LYS A 202 12.67 13.43 -24.60
N LYS A 203 13.84 12.88 -24.99
CA LYS A 203 13.87 11.67 -25.85
C LYS A 203 13.13 10.52 -25.16
N TYR A 204 13.49 10.17 -23.93
CA TYR A 204 12.88 9.05 -23.20
C TYR A 204 11.36 9.19 -23.01
N GLU A 205 10.87 10.41 -22.75
CA GLU A 205 9.43 10.68 -22.63
C GLU A 205 8.69 10.65 -23.97
N GLN A 206 9.37 11.01 -25.08
CA GLN A 206 8.82 10.90 -26.43
C GLN A 206 8.80 9.43 -26.89
N GLU A 207 9.93 8.74 -26.77
CA GLU A 207 10.16 7.34 -27.15
C GLU A 207 9.21 6.39 -26.41
N ALA A 208 8.93 6.66 -25.12
CA ALA A 208 7.88 5.96 -24.40
C ALA A 208 6.47 6.32 -24.87
N ALA A 209 6.18 7.57 -25.22
CA ALA A 209 4.85 8.00 -25.66
C ALA A 209 4.50 7.50 -27.08
N GLU A 210 5.46 7.50 -28.00
CA GLU A 210 5.28 6.95 -29.37
C GLU A 210 5.25 5.42 -29.35
N GLY A 211 5.96 4.76 -28.41
CA GLY A 211 5.85 3.33 -28.15
C GLY A 211 4.69 2.88 -27.25
N GLY A 212 3.80 3.78 -26.82
CA GLY A 212 2.64 3.46 -25.96
C GLY A 212 2.96 3.04 -24.51
N ILE A 213 4.21 3.22 -24.06
CA ILE A 213 4.71 2.80 -22.74
C ILE A 213 4.26 3.80 -21.65
N VAL A 214 3.49 3.32 -20.67
CA VAL A 214 2.99 4.14 -19.56
C VAL A 214 4.10 4.48 -18.57
N LEU A 215 4.58 5.73 -18.61
CA LEU A 215 5.58 6.24 -17.66
C LEU A 215 4.96 6.72 -16.34
N SER A 216 5.73 6.61 -15.25
CA SER A 216 5.40 7.17 -13.94
C SER A 216 5.15 8.69 -13.98
N LYS A 217 4.27 9.19 -13.11
CA LYS A 217 3.86 10.61 -13.09
C LYS A 217 4.85 11.46 -12.27
N VAL A 218 5.18 12.66 -12.78
CA VAL A 218 6.14 13.60 -12.14
C VAL A 218 5.51 14.97 -11.89
N LYS A 219 5.96 15.69 -10.85
CA LYS A 219 5.43 17.01 -10.48
C LYS A 219 5.97 18.11 -11.42
N LYS A 220 5.09 19.00 -11.92
CA LYS A 220 5.45 20.09 -12.86
C LYS A 220 6.55 21.02 -12.30
N GLY A 221 7.78 20.83 -12.77
CA GLY A 221 9.00 21.55 -12.34
C GLY A 221 10.16 20.62 -11.95
N GLN A 222 9.84 19.38 -11.54
CA GLN A 222 10.84 18.34 -11.24
C GLN A 222 11.37 17.67 -12.52
N PHE A 223 12.64 17.30 -12.51
CA PHE A 223 13.23 16.44 -13.53
C PHE A 223 12.78 14.98 -13.32
N ARG A 224 12.52 14.25 -14.41
CA ARG A 224 12.26 12.80 -14.36
C ARG A 224 13.54 12.06 -13.94
N LYS A 225 13.42 11.19 -12.93
CA LYS A 225 14.49 10.24 -12.57
C LYS A 225 14.51 9.07 -13.56
N ILE A 226 15.29 9.23 -14.63
CA ILE A 226 15.64 8.15 -15.58
C ILE A 226 16.88 7.40 -15.10
N GLU A 227 17.18 6.22 -15.65
CA GLU A 227 18.36 5.39 -15.30
C GLU A 227 19.68 6.20 -15.33
N SER A 228 19.90 7.01 -16.35
CA SER A 228 21.06 7.91 -16.45
C SER A 228 21.06 9.14 -15.52
N THR A 229 20.06 9.28 -14.63
CA THR A 229 20.08 10.16 -13.44
C THR A 229 20.84 9.47 -12.30
N TYR A 230 20.48 8.21 -12.00
CA TYR A 230 21.06 7.39 -10.94
C TYR A 230 22.51 7.02 -11.27
N LYS A 231 22.75 6.41 -12.45
CA LYS A 231 24.08 5.94 -12.88
C LYS A 231 25.15 7.05 -12.97
N LYS A 232 24.73 8.32 -13.11
CA LYS A 232 25.62 9.49 -13.27
C LYS A 232 25.61 10.49 -12.09
N ASP A 233 24.90 10.21 -11.00
CA ASP A 233 24.77 11.10 -9.83
C ASP A 233 24.41 12.55 -10.17
N ILE A 234 23.55 12.75 -11.17
CA ILE A 234 23.35 14.09 -11.73
C ILE A 234 22.60 15.03 -10.76
N GLU A 235 21.74 14.49 -9.89
CA GLU A 235 20.91 15.29 -8.98
C GLU A 235 21.73 16.00 -7.89
N ARG A 236 22.89 15.47 -7.50
CA ARG A 236 23.86 16.18 -6.64
C ARG A 236 24.38 17.47 -7.29
N ARG A 237 24.41 17.55 -8.62
CA ARG A 237 24.99 18.65 -9.41
C ARG A 237 23.96 19.65 -9.93
N ILE A 238 22.78 19.15 -10.33
CA ILE A 238 21.71 19.96 -10.94
C ILE A 238 20.46 20.12 -10.06
N GLY A 239 20.33 19.35 -8.97
CA GLY A 239 19.14 19.28 -8.13
C GLY A 239 18.02 18.41 -8.72
N GLY A 240 16.93 18.23 -7.95
CA GLY A 240 15.70 17.60 -8.47
C GLY A 240 14.86 18.54 -9.35
N SER A 241 15.04 19.85 -9.21
CA SER A 241 14.35 20.88 -9.99
C SER A 241 15.11 22.21 -9.99
N ILE A 242 14.73 23.12 -10.90
CA ILE A 242 15.28 24.47 -10.95
C ILE A 242 14.60 25.33 -9.87
N LYS A 243 15.10 25.24 -8.62
CA LYS A 243 14.58 25.95 -7.43
C LYS A 243 14.22 27.42 -7.66
N ALA A 244 14.97 28.15 -8.50
CA ALA A 244 14.67 29.54 -8.85
C ALA A 244 13.31 29.70 -9.55
N ARG A 245 13.01 28.84 -10.54
CA ARG A 245 11.74 28.80 -11.25
C ARG A 245 10.61 28.27 -10.37
N ASP A 246 10.89 27.33 -9.47
CA ASP A 246 9.90 26.88 -8.49
C ASP A 246 9.55 27.98 -7.48
N LYS A 247 10.53 28.78 -7.01
CA LYS A 247 10.29 29.93 -6.13
C LYS A 247 9.50 31.04 -6.82
N GLU A 248 9.86 31.37 -8.07
CA GLU A 248 9.12 32.28 -8.94
C GLU A 248 7.66 31.82 -9.11
N LYS A 249 7.45 30.55 -9.48
CA LYS A 249 6.13 29.93 -9.67
C LYS A 249 5.32 29.77 -8.38
N ALA A 250 5.97 29.67 -7.22
CA ALA A 250 5.32 29.59 -5.92
C ALA A 250 4.96 30.98 -5.33
N THR A 251 5.50 32.06 -5.89
CA THR A 251 5.10 33.41 -5.48
C THR A 251 3.66 33.69 -5.87
N LYS A 252 2.97 34.52 -5.09
CA LYS A 252 1.60 34.95 -5.43
C LYS A 252 1.70 36.07 -6.46
N ARG A 253 0.81 36.04 -7.48
CA ARG A 253 0.72 37.11 -8.48
C ARG A 253 0.54 38.46 -7.78
N GLU A 254 1.39 39.43 -8.12
CA GLU A 254 1.21 40.81 -7.64
C GLU A 254 -0.16 41.34 -8.08
N ARG A 255 -0.93 41.89 -7.14
CA ARG A 255 -2.34 42.27 -7.33
C ARG A 255 -2.52 43.75 -7.61
N GLY A 256 -1.49 44.57 -7.38
CA GLY A 256 -1.56 46.03 -7.50
C GLY A 256 -2.30 46.67 -6.32
N LEU A 257 -2.22 48.00 -6.25
CA LEU A 257 -2.85 48.78 -5.18
C LEU A 257 -4.39 48.75 -5.24
N LYS A 258 -5.01 48.59 -4.06
CA LYS A 258 -6.47 48.48 -3.90
C LYS A 258 -7.10 49.88 -3.75
N ILE A 259 -7.55 50.46 -4.85
CA ILE A 259 -8.16 51.80 -4.89
C ILE A 259 -9.55 51.85 -4.22
N SER A 260 -10.59 51.33 -4.88
CA SER A 260 -11.98 51.53 -4.43
C SER A 260 -12.43 50.54 -3.36
N SER A 261 -13.05 51.04 -2.29
CA SER A 261 -13.60 50.28 -1.15
C SER A 261 -15.13 50.24 -1.09
N VAL A 262 -15.83 51.12 -1.83
CA VAL A 262 -17.28 51.37 -1.69
C VAL A 262 -18.19 50.24 -2.19
N GLY A 263 -17.66 49.29 -2.97
CA GLY A 263 -18.45 48.21 -3.55
C GLY A 263 -17.62 47.10 -4.18
N ARG A 264 -18.30 46.13 -4.79
CA ARG A 264 -17.69 45.02 -5.53
C ARG A 264 -17.52 45.43 -6.99
N SER A 265 -16.29 45.60 -7.43
CA SER A 265 -15.99 45.68 -8.88
C SER A 265 -16.15 44.29 -9.50
N THR A 266 -16.94 44.20 -10.57
CA THR A 266 -17.28 42.97 -11.29
C THR A 266 -17.19 43.21 -12.80
N ARG A 267 -17.35 42.16 -13.62
CA ARG A 267 -17.44 42.31 -15.07
C ARG A 267 -18.63 43.14 -15.56
N ASN A 268 -19.62 43.39 -14.69
CA ASN A 268 -20.79 44.24 -14.98
C ASN A 268 -20.64 45.65 -14.39
N GLY A 269 -19.43 46.05 -13.96
CA GLY A 269 -19.15 47.33 -13.32
C GLY A 269 -19.13 47.26 -11.79
N LEU A 270 -19.25 48.44 -11.16
CA LEU A 270 -19.14 48.63 -9.71
C LEU A 270 -20.49 48.45 -9.01
N ILE A 271 -20.66 47.34 -8.31
CA ILE A 271 -21.88 47.05 -7.53
C ILE A 271 -21.72 47.61 -6.11
N VAL A 272 -22.41 48.72 -5.83
CA VAL A 272 -22.57 49.29 -4.48
C VAL A 272 -23.83 48.69 -3.85
N SER A 273 -23.78 48.27 -2.58
CA SER A 273 -24.96 47.68 -1.93
C SER A 273 -25.96 48.76 -1.51
N LYS A 274 -27.26 48.44 -1.44
CA LYS A 274 -28.29 49.38 -0.93
C LYS A 274 -27.95 49.93 0.47
N ARG A 275 -27.26 49.14 1.31
CA ARG A 275 -26.76 49.55 2.62
C ARG A 275 -25.60 50.55 2.53
N ASP A 276 -24.67 50.34 1.60
CA ASP A 276 -23.55 51.26 1.38
C ASP A 276 -24.03 52.58 0.76
N ILE A 277 -25.03 52.53 -0.14
CA ILE A 277 -25.72 53.73 -0.66
C ILE A 277 -26.32 54.52 0.49
N ALA A 278 -27.24 53.93 1.27
CA ALA A 278 -27.92 54.62 2.38
C ALA A 278 -26.95 55.19 3.43
N ARG A 279 -25.86 54.46 3.75
CA ARG A 279 -24.81 54.93 4.68
C ARG A 279 -24.10 56.19 4.18
N ILE A 280 -23.90 56.32 2.87
CA ILE A 280 -23.13 57.43 2.28
C ILE A 280 -24.03 58.60 1.84
N SER A 281 -25.26 58.32 1.39
CA SER A 281 -26.25 59.35 1.02
C SER A 281 -26.94 60.01 2.21
N GLY A 282 -26.66 59.56 3.44
CA GLY A 282 -27.30 60.07 4.65
C GLY A 282 -28.77 59.66 4.83
N GLY A 283 -29.26 58.71 4.02
CA GLY A 283 -30.66 58.28 4.00
C GLY A 283 -31.08 57.61 5.32
N GLU A 284 -31.81 58.37 6.13
CA GLU A 284 -32.47 58.02 7.41
C GLU A 284 -31.66 57.19 8.43
N ARG A 285 -31.31 57.83 9.54
CA ARG A 285 -30.90 57.16 10.79
C ARG A 285 -32.10 56.52 11.50
N SER A 286 -32.79 55.57 10.85
CA SER A 286 -33.85 54.77 11.47
C SER A 286 -33.25 53.83 12.53
N GLY A 287 -33.17 54.34 13.77
CA GLY A 287 -32.35 53.78 14.83
C GLY A 287 -32.84 52.43 15.36
N LYS A 288 -32.13 51.35 15.04
CA LYS A 288 -32.12 50.10 15.84
C LYS A 288 -30.72 49.76 16.32
N PHE A 289 -30.24 50.58 17.26
CA PHE A 289 -29.11 50.23 18.12
C PHE A 289 -29.55 49.06 19.03
N ASN A 290 -29.28 47.83 18.60
CA ASN A 290 -29.59 46.62 19.38
C ASN A 290 -28.65 46.50 20.59
N GLY A 291 -28.88 47.35 21.59
CA GLY A 291 -28.26 47.26 22.90
C GLY A 291 -28.66 45.94 23.55
N LYS A 292 -27.70 45.01 23.70
CA LYS A 292 -27.89 43.77 24.47
C LYS A 292 -28.24 44.13 25.91
N LYS A 293 -29.53 44.10 26.28
CA LYS A 293 -29.94 44.03 27.68
C LYS A 293 -29.29 42.78 28.28
N LYS A 294 -28.36 42.97 29.23
CA LYS A 294 -27.86 41.88 30.08
C LYS A 294 -29.03 41.43 30.96
N SER A 295 -29.71 40.35 30.60
CA SER A 295 -30.57 39.64 31.54
C SER A 295 -29.66 39.04 32.62
N ARG A 296 -29.92 39.38 33.89
CA ARG A 296 -29.34 38.67 35.05
C ARG A 296 -30.48 37.90 35.73
N ARG A 297 -30.62 36.64 35.37
CA ARG A 297 -31.22 35.56 36.15
C ARG A 297 -30.74 34.25 35.56
#